data_AF-A0A7Y2JB68-F1
#
_entry.id   AF-A0A7Y2JB68-F1
#
_cell.length_a   1.000
_cell.length_b   1.000
_cell.length_c   1.000
_cell.angle_alpha   90.00
_cell.angle_beta   90.00
_cell.angle_gamma   90.00
#
_symmetry.space_group_name_H-M   'P 1'
#
loop_
_entity.id
_entity.type
_entity.pdbx_description
1 polymer ?
#
loop_
_entity_poly.entity_id
_entity_poly.type
_entity_poly.pdbx_seq_one_letter_code
_entity_poly.pdbx_strand_id
1 'polypeptide(L)' 'MLNRRHIRIKVMQLLFAFRGTESDDLKKYENMLQRSMDGMFELYLLVISLLLEVRLRAVEYTKLERKKHLATAAERI' A
#
# COMPACT_ATOMS: atom_id res chain seq x y z
N MET A 1 -2.16 -7.92 -6.00
CA MET A 1 -3.11 -8.87 -6.63
C MET A 1 -3.95 -9.58 -5.57
N LEU A 2 -5.26 -9.64 -5.78
CA LEU A 2 -6.15 -10.38 -4.91
C LEU A 2 -6.13 -11.87 -5.27
N ASN A 3 -5.82 -12.75 -4.32
CA ASN A 3 -5.91 -14.18 -4.51
C ASN A 3 -7.05 -14.77 -3.66
N ARG A 4 -7.43 -16.03 -3.92
CA ARG A 4 -8.47 -16.73 -3.16
C ARG A 4 -8.17 -16.80 -1.64
N ARG A 5 -6.91 -16.70 -1.23
CA ARG A 5 -6.50 -16.66 0.17
C ARG A 5 -6.80 -15.30 0.80
N HIS A 6 -6.54 -14.20 0.11
CA HIS A 6 -6.84 -12.83 0.55
C HIS A 6 -8.35 -12.64 0.75
N ILE A 7 -9.17 -13.19 -0.16
CA ILE A 7 -10.63 -13.18 -0.03
C ILE A 7 -11.07 -13.94 1.23
N ARG A 8 -10.57 -15.16 1.44
CA ARG A 8 -10.89 -15.96 2.64
C ARG A 8 -10.49 -15.25 3.94
N ILE A 9 -9.30 -14.67 3.99
CA ILE A 9 -8.82 -13.91 5.16
C ILE A 9 -9.74 -12.71 5.42
N LYS A 10 -10.09 -11.94 4.40
CA LYS A 10 -11.01 -10.80 4.51
C LYS A 10 -12.39 -11.20 5.01
N VAL A 11 -12.95 -12.27 4.47
CA VAL A 11 -14.25 -12.80 4.92
C VAL A 11 -14.18 -13.25 6.38
N MET A 12 -13.11 -13.93 6.80
CA MET A 12 -12.94 -14.35 8.20
C MET A 12 -12.76 -13.16 9.15
N GLN A 13 -12.03 -12.13 8.74
CA GLN A 13 -11.90 -10.87 9.51
C GLN A 13 -13.27 -10.20 9.69
N LEU A 14 -14.10 -10.20 8.65
CA LEU A 14 -15.45 -9.64 8.69
C LEU A 14 -16.36 -10.43 9.64
N LEU A 15 -16.36 -11.76 9.53
CA LEU A 15 -17.11 -12.66 10.42
C LEU A 15 -16.71 -12.51 11.87
N PHE A 16 -15.40 -12.34 12.14
CA PHE A 16 -14.89 -12.09 13.48
C PHE A 16 -15.40 -10.76 14.04
N ALA A 17 -15.31 -9.68 13.25
CA ALA A 17 -15.79 -8.36 13.66
C ALA A 17 -17.32 -8.37 13.90
N PHE A 18 -18.08 -9.02 13.02
CA PHE A 18 -19.54 -9.17 13.14
C PHE A 18 -19.94 -9.84 14.45
N ARG A 19 -19.28 -10.94 14.83
CA ARG A 19 -19.56 -11.66 16.09
C ARG A 19 -19.23 -10.87 17.36
N GLY A 20 -18.35 -9.87 17.26
CA GLY A 20 -17.91 -9.05 18.40
C GLY A 20 -18.75 -7.80 18.64
N THR A 21 -19.77 -7.53 17.82
CA THR A 21 -20.63 -6.33 17.94
C THR A 21 -22.06 -6.70 18.30
N GLU A 22 -22.71 -5.89 19.15
CA GLU A 22 -24.13 -6.05 19.53
C GLU A 22 -25.11 -5.71 18.41
N SER A 23 -24.65 -5.13 17.29
CA SER A 23 -25.48 -4.79 16.13
C SER A 23 -25.46 -5.89 15.07
N ASP A 24 -26.62 -6.44 14.74
CA ASP A 24 -26.83 -7.48 13.71
C ASP A 24 -26.84 -6.94 12.26
N ASP A 25 -26.28 -5.74 12.03
CA ASP A 25 -26.39 -5.07 10.72
C ASP A 25 -25.36 -5.60 9.71
N LEU A 26 -25.67 -6.78 9.15
CA LEU A 26 -24.85 -7.46 8.14
C LEU A 26 -24.56 -6.59 6.91
N LYS A 27 -25.51 -5.72 6.52
CA LYS A 27 -25.37 -4.82 5.36
C LYS A 27 -24.20 -3.85 5.54
N LYS A 28 -23.97 -3.36 6.76
CA LYS A 28 -22.83 -2.48 7.06
C LYS A 28 -21.52 -3.19 6.75
N TYR A 29 -21.39 -4.44 7.19
CA TYR A 29 -20.19 -5.24 7.01
C TYR A 29 -19.97 -5.65 5.54
N GLU A 30 -21.03 -5.99 4.82
CA GLU A 30 -20.99 -6.24 3.37
C GLU A 30 -20.46 -5.01 2.61
N ASN A 31 -21.01 -3.82 2.89
CA ASN A 31 -20.56 -2.57 2.29
C ASN A 31 -19.08 -2.26 2.61
N MET A 32 -18.62 -2.56 3.83
CA MET A 32 -17.21 -2.42 4.20
C MET A 32 -16.31 -3.39 3.44
N LEU A 33 -16.74 -4.64 3.26
CA LEU A 33 -16.00 -5.63 2.49
C LEU A 33 -15.87 -5.18 1.03
N GLN A 34 -16.97 -4.72 0.43
CA GLN A 34 -17.01 -4.29 -0.97
C GLN A 34 -16.09 -3.08 -1.21
N ARG A 35 -16.20 -2.04 -0.37
CA ARG A 35 -15.27 -0.88 -0.43
C ARG A 35 -13.80 -1.29 -0.29
N SER A 36 -13.52 -2.24 0.61
CA SER A 36 -12.17 -2.75 0.76
C SER A 36 -11.70 -3.54 -0.45
N MET A 37 -12.59 -4.22 -1.17
CA MET A 37 -12.26 -4.95 -2.39
C MET A 37 -11.94 -4.00 -3.55
N ASP A 38 -12.72 -2.94 -3.69
CA ASP A 38 -12.53 -1.92 -4.73
C ASP A 38 -11.15 -1.23 -4.58
N GLY A 39 -10.78 -0.86 -3.35
CA GLY A 39 -9.49 -0.21 -3.08
C GLY A 39 -8.23 -1.07 -3.31
N MET A 40 -8.36 -2.40 -3.43
CA MET A 40 -7.20 -3.29 -3.58
C MET A 40 -6.56 -3.21 -4.97
N PHE A 41 -7.33 -2.87 -6.01
CA PHE A 41 -6.77 -2.65 -7.35
C PHE A 41 -6.02 -1.32 -7.41
N GLU A 42 -6.60 -0.25 -6.87
CA GLU A 42 -5.96 1.06 -6.78
C GLU A 42 -4.65 1.00 -5.99
N LEU A 43 -4.65 0.31 -4.84
CA LEU A 43 -3.43 0.08 -4.06
C LEU A 43 -2.34 -0.65 -4.86
N TYR A 44 -2.72 -1.60 -5.72
CA TYR A 44 -1.76 -2.30 -6.56
C TYR A 44 -1.10 -1.37 -7.59
N LEU A 45 -1.90 -0.50 -8.23
CA LEU A 45 -1.37 0.52 -9.13
C LEU A 45 -0.43 1.47 -8.38
N LEU A 46 -0.82 1.91 -7.18
CA LEU A 46 -0.01 2.79 -6.35
C LEU A 46 1.35 2.19 -6.01
N VAL A 47 1.41 0.89 -5.68
CA VAL A 47 2.68 0.20 -5.40
C VAL A 47 3.58 0.15 -6.63
N ILE A 48 3.03 -0.07 -7.84
CA ILE A 48 3.82 -0.02 -9.07
C ILE A 48 4.33 1.40 -9.33
N SER A 49 3.48 2.41 -9.22
CA SER A 49 3.86 3.81 -9.38
C SER A 49 4.95 4.22 -8.40
N LEU A 50 4.86 3.77 -7.14
CA LEU A 50 5.88 4.01 -6.13
C LEU A 50 7.26 3.47 -6.55
N LEU A 51 7.32 2.25 -7.11
CA LEU A 51 8.59 1.67 -7.58
C LEU A 51 9.22 2.49 -8.72
N LEU A 52 8.39 3.02 -9.62
CA LEU A 52 8.86 3.91 -10.69
C LEU A 52 9.41 5.22 -10.13
N GLU A 53 8.68 5.82 -9.18
CA GLU A 53 9.06 7.09 -8.56
C GLU A 53 10.36 6.96 -7.77
N VAL A 54 10.54 5.86 -7.04
CA VAL A 54 11.78 5.55 -6.30
C VAL A 54 12.97 5.45 -7.26
N ARG A 55 12.80 4.77 -8.40
CA ARG A 55 13.86 4.68 -9.42
C ARG A 55 14.21 6.05 -10.00
N LEU A 56 13.20 6.85 -10.35
CA LEU A 56 13.41 8.20 -10.87
C LEU A 56 14.19 9.06 -9.88
N ARG A 57 13.77 9.03 -8.61
CA ARG A 57 14.44 9.73 -7.51
C ARG A 57 15.91 9.31 -7.36
N ALA A 58 16.19 8.01 -7.44
CA ALA A 58 17.57 7.50 -7.36
C ALA A 58 18.44 8.00 -8.52
N VAL A 59 17.92 7.99 -9.75
CA VAL A 59 18.63 8.51 -10.92
C VAL A 59 18.90 10.00 -10.80
N GLU A 60 17.92 10.79 -10.34
CA GLU A 60 18.10 12.22 -10.09
C GLU A 60 19.15 12.47 -9.00
N TYR A 61 19.10 11.71 -7.91
CA TYR A 61 20.05 11.81 -6.82
C TYR A 61 21.49 11.54 -7.31
N THR A 62 21.71 10.44 -8.03
CA THR A 62 23.04 10.13 -8.60
C THR A 62 23.51 11.19 -9.61
N LYS A 63 22.60 11.77 -10.42
CA LYS A 63 22.95 12.88 -11.33
C LYS A 63 23.41 14.13 -10.56
N LEU A 64 22.75 14.45 -9.45
CA LEU A 64 23.12 15.56 -8.58
C LEU A 64 24.47 15.30 -7.91
N GLU A 65 24.69 14.10 -7.38
CA GLU A 65 25.98 13.71 -6.78
C GLU A 65 27.13 13.79 -7.79
N ARG A 66 26.94 13.32 -9.03
CA ARG A 66 27.97 13.41 -10.08
C ARG A 66 28.34 14.85 -10.46
N LYS A 67 27.44 15.81 -10.24
CA LYS A 67 27.71 17.24 -10.46
C LYS A 67 28.40 17.90 -9.27
N LYS A 68 28.47 17.26 -8.10
CA LYS A 68 29.27 17.74 -6.98
C LYS A 68 30.74 17.44 -7.27
N HIS A 69 31.52 18.48 -7.56
CA HIS A 69 32.97 18.37 -7.76
C HIS A 69 33.77 18.29 -6.44
N LEU A 70 33.12 18.50 -5.29
CA LEU A 70 33.72 18.44 -3.95
C LEU A 70 32.78 17.69 -3.01
N ALA A 71 33.34 16.84 -2.15
CA ALA A 71 32.60 16.13 -1.11
C ALA A 71 32.00 17.14 -0.12
N THR A 72 30.70 17.02 0.12
CA THR A 72 30.01 17.83 1.15
C THR A 72 30.42 17.33 2.54
N ALA A 73 30.45 18.21 3.55
CA ALA A 73 30.92 17.87 4.91
C ALA A 73 30.17 16.68 5.56
N ALA A 74 28.94 16.41 5.13
CA ALA A 74 28.12 15.28 5.58
C ALA A 74 28.56 13.91 5.01
N GLU A 75 29.38 13.87 3.95
CA GLU A 75 29.85 12.65 3.27
C GLU A 75 31.28 12.26 3.71
N ARG A 76 31.91 13.03 4.61
CA ARG A 76 33.30 12.81 5.10
C ARG A 76 33.40 12.00 6.41
N ILE A 77 32.30 11.41 6.87
CA ILE A 77 32.24 10.61 8.12
C ILE A 77 32.14 9.13 7.78
#